data_AF-A0A7X2ST88-F1
#
_entry.id   AF-A0A7X2ST88-F1
#
_cell.length_a   1.000
_cell.length_b   1.000
_cell.length_c   1.000
_cell.angle_alpha   90.00
_cell.angle_beta   90.00
_cell.angle_gamma   90.00
#
_symmetry.space_group_name_H-M   'P 1'
#
loop_
_entity.id
_entity.type
_entity.pdbx_description
1 polymer ?
#
loop_
_entity_poly.entity_id
_entity_poly.type
_entity_poly.pdbx_seq_one_letter_code
_entity_poly.pdbx_strand_id
1 'polypeptide(L)'
;GRSVAETAENLNIKTIVAATKSGHTARMISKYRPNADILAVTFDDRTRRGLTVNWGVQPVLADAPSSTDEMFQLATEEAKKAGLAKEGDLILIVAGVPVGEKGTTNIMKIQLIGSKLVSGQGVGDETVIGKTVVATSADEANKNAVEGGILVTKTTDKGYLPAIEKSSALIVENGGLTSHAAVVGISMGIPVVVGAKDATSLIKSGEVVTVDSRRGIVYHGASNAL
;
A
#
# COMPACT_ATOMS: atom_id res chain seq x y z
N GLY A 1 -5.97 15.21 -16.42
CA GLY A 1 -4.67 15.58 -16.98
C GLY A 1 -3.84 16.29 -15.93
N ARG A 2 -4.02 17.60 -15.77
CA ARG A 2 -3.27 18.43 -14.80
C ARG A 2 -3.29 17.87 -13.38
N SER A 3 -4.47 17.63 -12.81
CA SER A 3 -4.62 17.10 -11.44
C SER A 3 -3.91 15.76 -11.24
N VAL A 4 -3.90 14.90 -12.26
CA VAL A 4 -3.19 13.60 -12.21
C VAL A 4 -1.68 13.82 -12.09
N ALA A 5 -1.12 14.74 -12.88
CA ALA A 5 0.31 15.03 -12.85
C ALA A 5 0.72 15.67 -11.52
N GLU A 6 -0.03 16.67 -11.04
CA GLU A 6 0.23 17.34 -9.76
C GLU A 6 0.10 16.38 -8.56
N THR A 7 -0.93 15.52 -8.53
CA THR A 7 -1.07 14.50 -7.48
C THR A 7 0.07 13.48 -7.52
N ALA A 8 0.47 13.03 -8.71
CA ALA A 8 1.57 12.08 -8.83
C ALA A 8 2.89 12.66 -8.31
N GLU A 9 3.15 13.94 -8.57
CA GLU A 9 4.33 14.65 -8.09
C GLU A 9 4.29 14.87 -6.57
N ASN A 10 3.18 15.42 -6.05
CA ASN A 10 3.03 15.75 -4.62
C ASN A 10 3.09 14.51 -3.72
N LEU A 11 2.59 13.37 -4.19
CA LEU A 11 2.60 12.11 -3.44
C LEU A 11 3.78 11.20 -3.83
N ASN A 12 4.70 11.68 -4.67
CA ASN A 12 5.85 10.93 -5.17
C ASN A 12 5.46 9.54 -5.77
N ILE A 13 4.28 9.47 -6.40
CA ILE A 13 3.78 8.28 -7.07
C ILE A 13 4.65 8.03 -8.30
N LYS A 14 5.15 6.80 -8.44
CA LYS A 14 6.03 6.43 -9.56
C LYS A 14 5.29 5.89 -10.78
N THR A 15 4.03 5.46 -10.61
CA THR A 15 3.28 4.81 -11.67
C THR A 15 1.85 5.32 -11.75
N ILE A 16 1.49 5.80 -12.93
CA ILE A 16 0.13 6.21 -13.30
C ILE A 16 -0.44 5.16 -14.25
N VAL A 17 -1.53 4.50 -13.85
CA VAL A 17 -2.22 3.51 -14.68
C VAL A 17 -3.40 4.16 -15.38
N ALA A 18 -3.34 4.25 -16.71
CA ALA A 18 -4.36 4.85 -17.56
C ALA A 18 -5.19 3.76 -18.28
N ALA A 19 -6.34 3.40 -17.72
CA ALA A 19 -7.28 2.49 -18.39
C ALA A 19 -8.00 3.22 -19.53
N THR A 20 -7.86 2.75 -20.77
CA THR A 20 -8.35 3.47 -21.95
C THR A 20 -8.66 2.59 -23.16
N LYS A 21 -9.81 2.84 -23.81
CA LYS A 21 -10.16 2.18 -25.09
C LYS A 21 -9.63 2.89 -26.33
N SER A 22 -9.60 4.22 -26.34
CA SER A 22 -9.17 5.03 -27.51
C SER A 22 -7.76 5.63 -27.40
N GLY A 23 -7.14 5.48 -26.22
CA GLY A 23 -5.86 6.11 -25.88
C GLY A 23 -6.00 7.55 -25.39
N HIS A 24 -7.20 8.14 -25.37
CA HIS A 24 -7.40 9.54 -24.98
C HIS A 24 -6.83 9.84 -23.59
N THR A 25 -7.14 9.02 -22.58
CA THR A 25 -6.65 9.18 -21.20
C THR A 25 -5.12 9.21 -21.14
N ALA A 26 -4.47 8.22 -21.76
CA ALA A 26 -3.01 8.11 -21.76
C ALA A 26 -2.34 9.31 -22.46
N ARG A 27 -2.87 9.74 -23.61
CA ARG A 27 -2.38 10.94 -24.32
C ARG A 27 -2.58 12.21 -23.50
N MET A 28 -3.72 12.33 -22.82
CA MET A 28 -4.04 13.47 -21.96
C MET A 28 -3.05 13.59 -20.80
N ILE A 29 -2.69 12.47 -20.15
CA ILE A 29 -1.71 12.44 -19.07
C ILE A 29 -0.31 12.73 -19.61
N SER A 30 0.08 12.05 -20.70
CA SER A 30 1.38 12.22 -21.36
C SER A 30 1.68 13.68 -21.70
N LYS A 31 0.69 14.47 -22.13
CA LYS A 31 0.82 15.91 -22.41
C LYS A 31 1.47 16.70 -21.25
N TYR A 32 1.19 16.33 -20.01
CA TYR A 32 1.70 17.03 -18.82
C TYR A 32 3.09 16.57 -18.38
N ARG A 33 3.67 15.58 -19.07
CA ARG A 33 5.04 15.09 -18.83
C ARG A 33 5.34 14.77 -17.35
N PRO A 34 4.49 13.98 -16.67
CA PRO A 34 4.77 13.61 -15.28
C PRO A 34 6.08 12.83 -15.18
N ASN A 35 6.78 12.93 -14.04
CA ASN A 35 7.95 12.11 -13.74
C ASN A 35 7.60 10.62 -13.51
N ALA A 36 6.32 10.31 -13.30
CA ALA A 36 5.81 8.96 -13.18
C ALA A 36 5.71 8.25 -14.54
N ASP A 37 5.96 6.94 -14.55
CA ASP A 37 5.70 6.07 -15.69
C ASP A 37 4.18 5.99 -15.96
N ILE A 38 3.78 6.07 -17.24
CA ILE A 38 2.37 5.98 -17.63
C ILE A 38 2.10 4.60 -18.21
N LEU A 39 1.51 3.71 -17.42
CA LEU A 39 1.05 2.41 -17.89
C LEU A 39 -0.34 2.55 -18.54
N ALA A 40 -0.42 2.45 -19.87
CA ALA A 40 -1.69 2.51 -20.56
C ALA A 40 -2.29 1.11 -20.75
N VAL A 41 -3.28 0.76 -19.92
CA VAL A 41 -4.03 -0.50 -20.06
C VAL A 41 -5.13 -0.27 -21.09
N THR A 42 -5.03 -0.96 -22.22
CA THR A 42 -6.00 -0.86 -23.31
C THR A 42 -6.52 -2.23 -23.72
N PHE A 43 -7.71 -2.24 -24.31
CA PHE A 43 -8.44 -3.45 -24.73
C PHE A 43 -8.48 -3.59 -26.25
N ASP A 44 -7.73 -2.75 -26.95
CA ASP A 44 -7.66 -2.71 -28.41
C ASP A 44 -6.20 -2.64 -28.86
N ASP A 45 -5.78 -3.65 -29.62
CA ASP A 45 -4.38 -3.81 -30.02
C ASP A 45 -3.92 -2.70 -30.99
N ARG A 46 -4.85 -2.13 -31.78
CA ARG A 46 -4.56 -0.95 -32.61
C ARG A 46 -4.22 0.25 -31.74
N THR A 47 -4.99 0.49 -30.69
CA THR A 47 -4.74 1.54 -29.71
C THR A 47 -3.43 1.30 -28.97
N ARG A 48 -3.12 0.05 -28.58
CA ARG A 48 -1.83 -0.31 -27.95
C ARG A 48 -0.66 0.16 -28.81
N ARG A 49 -0.60 -0.27 -30.08
CA ARG A 49 0.47 0.13 -31.01
C ARG A 49 0.52 1.65 -31.21
N GLY A 50 -0.63 2.29 -31.31
CA GLY A 50 -0.72 3.74 -31.52
C GLY A 50 -0.26 4.57 -30.32
N LEU A 51 -0.16 3.97 -29.13
CA LEU A 51 0.32 4.64 -27.91
C LEU A 51 1.84 4.53 -27.72
N THR A 52 2.52 3.63 -28.43
CA THR A 52 3.99 3.42 -28.30
C THR A 52 4.81 4.67 -28.68
N VAL A 53 4.24 5.57 -29.50
CA VAL A 53 4.88 6.83 -29.88
C VAL A 53 4.65 7.96 -28.87
N ASN A 54 3.80 7.75 -27.86
CA ASN A 54 3.46 8.77 -26.88
C ASN A 54 4.49 8.79 -25.75
N TRP A 55 4.98 9.99 -25.43
CA TRP A 55 6.01 10.21 -24.41
C TRP A 55 5.60 9.60 -23.06
N GLY A 56 6.49 8.83 -22.44
CA GLY A 56 6.31 8.24 -21.12
C GLY A 56 5.22 7.16 -21.04
N VAL A 57 4.59 6.79 -22.16
CA VAL A 57 3.50 5.81 -22.20
C VAL A 57 4.04 4.42 -22.52
N GLN A 58 3.80 3.47 -21.62
CA GLN A 58 4.00 2.04 -21.81
C GLN A 58 2.64 1.36 -22.00
N PRO A 59 2.23 1.02 -23.24
CA PRO A 59 0.91 0.45 -23.47
C PRO A 59 0.91 -1.08 -23.33
N VAL A 60 -0.09 -1.61 -22.62
CA VAL A 60 -0.33 -3.05 -22.46
C VAL A 60 -1.72 -3.42 -22.95
N LEU A 61 -1.84 -4.62 -23.53
CA LEU A 61 -3.12 -5.17 -23.96
C LEU A 61 -3.66 -6.07 -22.85
N ALA A 62 -4.89 -5.81 -22.42
CA ALA A 62 -5.62 -6.61 -21.45
C ALA A 62 -7.06 -6.83 -21.92
N ASP A 63 -7.78 -7.74 -21.26
CA ASP A 63 -9.20 -7.94 -21.50
C ASP A 63 -10.02 -6.79 -20.91
N ALA A 64 -11.15 -6.48 -21.56
CA ALA A 64 -12.03 -5.41 -21.11
C ALA A 64 -12.73 -5.80 -19.79
N PRO A 65 -12.57 -5.02 -18.70
CA PRO A 65 -13.23 -5.32 -17.45
C PRO A 65 -14.74 -5.05 -17.57
N SER A 66 -15.53 -5.85 -16.87
CA SER A 66 -16.99 -5.74 -16.81
C SER A 66 -17.48 -4.66 -15.85
N SER A 67 -16.63 -4.23 -14.91
CA SER A 67 -16.97 -3.26 -13.87
C SER A 67 -15.80 -2.33 -13.53
N THR A 68 -16.11 -1.22 -12.84
CA THR A 68 -15.09 -0.29 -12.33
C THR A 68 -14.18 -0.95 -11.28
N ASP A 69 -14.72 -1.84 -10.45
CA ASP A 69 -13.93 -2.54 -9.43
C ASP A 69 -12.95 -3.54 -10.06
N GLU A 70 -13.39 -4.28 -11.06
CA GLU A 70 -12.52 -5.16 -11.85
C GLU A 70 -11.43 -4.36 -12.58
N MET A 71 -11.74 -3.15 -13.06
CA MET A 71 -10.73 -2.25 -13.65
C MET A 71 -9.65 -1.85 -12.62
N PHE A 72 -10.03 -1.55 -11.37
CA PHE A 72 -9.04 -1.22 -10.33
C PHE A 72 -8.13 -2.40 -10.00
N GLN A 73 -8.69 -3.62 -9.96
CA GLN A 73 -7.92 -4.84 -9.76
C GLN A 73 -6.98 -5.09 -10.94
N LEU A 74 -7.49 -5.04 -12.16
CA LEU A 74 -6.71 -5.17 -13.39
C LEU A 74 -5.56 -4.16 -13.47
N ALA A 75 -5.81 -2.90 -13.12
CA ALA A 75 -4.80 -1.86 -13.08
C ALA A 75 -3.66 -2.18 -12.10
N THR A 76 -4.00 -2.76 -10.94
CA THR A 76 -3.02 -3.16 -9.92
C THR A 76 -2.17 -4.35 -10.41
N GLU A 77 -2.81 -5.36 -10.98
CA GLU A 77 -2.14 -6.56 -11.48
C GLU A 77 -1.22 -6.25 -12.68
N GLU A 78 -1.69 -5.45 -13.64
CA GLU A 78 -0.87 -5.06 -14.79
C GLU A 78 0.30 -4.14 -14.38
N ALA A 79 0.13 -3.29 -13.37
CA ALA A 79 1.23 -2.48 -12.82
C ALA A 79 2.33 -3.35 -12.19
N LYS A 80 1.95 -4.38 -11.43
CA LYS A 80 2.89 -5.37 -10.87
C LYS A 80 3.57 -6.18 -11.97
N LYS A 81 2.80 -6.69 -12.93
CA LYS A 81 3.29 -7.51 -14.04
C LYS A 81 4.26 -6.76 -14.95
N ALA A 82 4.02 -5.47 -15.18
CA ALA A 82 4.92 -4.60 -15.93
C ALA A 82 6.21 -4.25 -15.15
N GLY A 83 6.30 -4.60 -13.86
CA GLY A 83 7.44 -4.26 -13.00
C GLY A 83 7.52 -2.78 -12.63
N LEU A 84 6.46 -2.01 -12.90
CA LEU A 84 6.38 -0.57 -12.63
C LEU A 84 5.92 -0.27 -11.20
N ALA A 85 5.44 -1.27 -10.47
CA ALA A 85 5.04 -1.09 -9.09
C ALA A 85 5.31 -2.36 -8.26
N LYS A 86 5.69 -2.17 -7.01
CA LYS A 86 5.99 -3.21 -6.02
C LYS A 86 5.09 -3.08 -4.80
N GLU A 87 5.12 -4.08 -3.94
CA GLU A 87 4.46 -4.00 -2.63
C GLU A 87 5.04 -2.83 -1.82
N GLY A 88 4.15 -1.98 -1.30
CA GLY A 88 4.46 -0.71 -0.64
C GLY A 88 4.28 0.52 -1.52
N ASP A 89 4.23 0.38 -2.85
CA ASP A 89 4.14 1.54 -3.75
C ASP A 89 2.71 2.08 -3.84
N LEU A 90 2.57 3.40 -3.95
CA LEU A 90 1.34 4.01 -4.43
C LEU A 90 1.31 4.02 -5.96
N ILE A 91 0.14 3.71 -6.51
CA ILE A 91 -0.18 3.94 -7.93
C ILE A 91 -1.38 4.88 -8.05
N LEU A 92 -1.43 5.60 -9.17
CA LEU A 92 -2.55 6.48 -9.51
C LEU A 92 -3.32 5.89 -10.69
N ILE A 93 -4.54 5.41 -10.44
CA ILE A 93 -5.38 4.81 -11.46
C ILE A 93 -6.31 5.87 -12.04
N VAL A 94 -6.34 5.98 -13.36
CA VAL A 94 -7.10 6.99 -14.10
C VAL A 94 -7.90 6.33 -15.21
N ALA A 95 -9.21 6.57 -15.24
CA ALA A 95 -10.11 5.94 -16.19
C ALA A 95 -11.27 6.86 -16.59
N GLY A 96 -11.93 6.52 -17.69
CA GLY A 96 -13.29 6.97 -17.98
C GLY A 96 -14.27 5.84 -17.66
N VAL A 97 -15.28 6.10 -16.84
CA VAL A 97 -16.39 5.15 -16.59
C VAL A 97 -17.65 5.59 -17.35
N PRO A 98 -18.39 4.66 -17.98
CA PRO A 98 -18.20 3.20 -17.99
C PRO A 98 -16.91 2.74 -18.68
N VAL A 99 -16.24 1.75 -18.09
CA VAL A 99 -14.97 1.22 -18.61
C VAL A 99 -15.25 0.43 -19.89
N GLY A 100 -14.36 0.52 -20.88
CA GLY A 100 -14.55 -0.17 -22.16
C GLY A 100 -15.43 0.58 -23.15
N GLU A 101 -15.87 1.79 -22.84
CA GLU A 101 -16.51 2.71 -23.77
C GLU A 101 -15.57 3.87 -24.16
N LYS A 102 -15.86 4.51 -25.30
CA LYS A 102 -15.15 5.72 -25.71
C LYS A 102 -15.85 6.90 -25.04
N GLY A 103 -15.12 7.64 -24.20
CA GLY A 103 -15.67 8.78 -23.48
C GLY A 103 -14.59 9.67 -22.90
N THR A 104 -14.97 10.50 -21.93
CA THR A 104 -14.05 11.37 -21.19
C THR A 104 -13.44 10.65 -20.00
N THR A 105 -12.25 11.08 -19.59
CA THR A 105 -11.61 10.64 -18.36
C THR A 105 -12.25 11.35 -17.18
N ASN A 106 -12.93 10.63 -16.29
CA ASN A 106 -13.72 11.22 -15.20
C ASN A 106 -13.41 10.66 -13.80
N ILE A 107 -12.55 9.64 -13.68
CA ILE A 107 -12.18 9.06 -12.39
C ILE A 107 -10.66 9.04 -12.22
N MET A 108 -10.23 9.33 -10.99
CA MET A 108 -8.87 9.19 -10.50
C MET A 108 -8.94 8.54 -9.11
N LYS A 109 -8.16 7.49 -8.87
CA LYS A 109 -8.05 6.79 -7.57
C LYS A 109 -6.59 6.56 -7.22
N ILE A 110 -6.18 7.01 -6.04
CA ILE A 110 -4.90 6.64 -5.45
C ILE A 110 -5.07 5.27 -4.80
N GLN A 111 -4.20 4.32 -5.13
CA GLN A 111 -4.27 2.96 -4.65
C GLN A 111 -2.89 2.56 -4.12
N LEU A 112 -2.84 2.13 -2.87
CA LEU A 112 -1.67 1.45 -2.34
C LEU A 112 -1.62 0.03 -2.91
N ILE A 113 -0.49 -0.32 -3.50
CA ILE A 113 -0.13 -1.69 -3.78
C ILE A 113 0.42 -2.26 -2.48
N GLY A 114 -0.41 -3.03 -1.80
CA GLY A 114 -0.03 -3.62 -0.53
C GLY A 114 -0.97 -4.77 -0.21
N SER A 115 -0.39 -5.95 -0.04
CA SER A 115 -1.08 -7.08 0.55
C SER A 115 -1.34 -6.74 2.01
N LYS A 116 -2.62 -6.53 2.35
CA LYS A 116 -3.04 -6.39 3.73
C LYS A 116 -2.71 -7.71 4.45
N LEU A 117 -1.78 -7.66 5.40
CA LEU A 117 -1.38 -8.82 6.18
C LEU A 117 -2.41 -9.10 7.27
N VAL A 118 -2.68 -8.10 8.09
CA VAL A 118 -3.63 -8.19 9.20
C VAL A 118 -4.38 -6.88 9.41
N SER A 119 -5.52 -6.96 10.09
CA SER A 119 -6.18 -5.77 10.66
C SER A 119 -6.61 -6.04 12.08
N GLY A 120 -6.62 -4.98 12.88
CA GLY A 120 -7.12 -4.94 14.24
C GLY A 120 -7.68 -3.57 14.57
N GLN A 121 -7.69 -3.25 15.85
CA GLN A 121 -7.96 -1.93 16.37
C GLN A 121 -6.64 -1.18 16.50
N GLY A 122 -6.52 -0.06 15.80
CA GLY A 122 -5.34 0.78 15.87
C GLY A 122 -5.41 1.76 17.04
N VAL A 123 -4.25 2.06 17.63
CA VAL A 123 -4.05 2.95 18.77
C VAL A 123 -2.89 3.88 18.43
N GLY A 124 -3.16 5.19 18.43
CA GLY A 124 -2.28 6.22 17.90
C GLY A 124 -2.67 6.66 16.49
N ASP A 125 -1.99 7.65 15.94
CA ASP A 125 -2.30 8.28 14.65
C ASP A 125 -1.12 8.32 13.67
N GLU A 126 -0.07 7.54 13.94
CA GLU A 126 1.14 7.48 13.13
C GLU A 126 1.19 6.26 12.21
N THR A 127 1.94 6.39 11.11
CA THR A 127 2.32 5.29 10.23
C THR A 127 3.81 5.02 10.39
N VAL A 128 4.17 3.79 10.69
CA VAL A 128 5.57 3.39 10.90
C VAL A 128 5.96 2.21 10.02
N ILE A 129 7.19 2.25 9.52
CA ILE A 129 7.79 1.19 8.72
C ILE A 129 8.96 0.61 9.51
N GLY A 130 9.05 -0.71 9.57
CA GLY A 130 10.13 -1.37 10.28
C GLY A 130 10.22 -2.86 9.97
N LYS A 131 11.33 -3.45 10.44
CA LYS A 131 11.52 -4.90 10.39
C LYS A 131 10.80 -5.54 11.54
N THR A 132 10.05 -6.59 11.25
CA THR A 132 9.26 -7.33 12.24
C THR A 132 10.16 -8.17 13.14
N VAL A 133 9.83 -8.20 14.41
CA VAL A 133 10.39 -9.13 15.41
C VAL A 133 9.21 -9.90 15.96
N VAL A 134 9.03 -11.13 15.47
CA VAL A 134 7.96 -12.01 15.96
C VAL A 134 8.48 -12.74 17.20
N ALA A 135 7.74 -12.64 18.30
CA ALA A 135 8.09 -13.29 19.56
C ALA A 135 6.85 -13.88 20.23
N THR A 136 7.03 -15.05 20.84
CA THR A 136 5.97 -15.75 21.60
C THR A 136 6.14 -15.64 23.10
N SER A 137 7.32 -15.21 23.57
CA SER A 137 7.66 -14.99 24.98
C SER A 137 8.42 -13.69 25.17
N ALA A 138 8.43 -13.17 26.41
CA ALA A 138 9.15 -11.95 26.77
C ALA A 138 10.67 -12.10 26.57
N ASP A 139 11.24 -13.25 26.90
CA ASP A 139 12.67 -13.53 26.73
C ASP A 139 13.08 -13.51 25.26
N GLU A 140 12.25 -14.11 24.39
CA GLU A 140 12.46 -14.10 22.94
C GLU A 140 12.37 -12.68 22.37
N ALA A 141 11.36 -11.92 22.81
CA ALA A 141 11.19 -10.53 22.41
C ALA A 141 12.40 -9.69 22.80
N ASN A 142 12.85 -9.76 24.05
CA ASN A 142 13.95 -8.95 24.57
C ASN A 142 15.30 -9.29 23.92
N LYS A 143 15.51 -10.58 23.60
CA LYS A 143 16.74 -11.04 22.94
C LYS A 143 16.82 -10.62 21.48
N ASN A 144 15.69 -10.66 20.76
CA ASN A 144 15.62 -10.39 19.33
C ASN A 144 15.21 -8.94 19.01
N ALA A 145 14.91 -8.12 20.01
CA ALA A 145 14.52 -6.72 19.83
C ALA A 145 15.62 -5.93 19.13
N VAL A 146 15.24 -5.26 18.04
CA VAL A 146 16.09 -4.39 17.26
C VAL A 146 15.54 -2.97 17.37
N GLU A 147 16.44 -2.00 17.50
CA GLU A 147 16.08 -0.58 17.52
C GLU A 147 15.32 -0.19 16.25
N GLY A 148 14.16 0.43 16.40
CA GLY A 148 13.26 0.78 15.30
C GLY A 148 12.54 -0.43 14.66
N GLY A 149 12.56 -1.59 15.31
CA GLY A 149 11.83 -2.78 14.88
C GLY A 149 10.34 -2.74 15.22
N ILE A 150 9.56 -3.64 14.62
CA ILE A 150 8.12 -3.78 14.88
C ILE A 150 7.90 -5.07 15.65
N LEU A 151 7.50 -4.98 16.92
CA LEU A 151 7.27 -6.15 17.75
C LEU A 151 5.91 -6.79 17.41
N VAL A 152 5.93 -8.08 17.07
CA VAL A 152 4.72 -8.88 16.78
C VAL A 152 4.60 -9.99 17.82
N THR A 153 3.51 -9.99 18.60
CA THR A 153 3.30 -10.97 19.67
C THR A 153 1.81 -11.27 19.89
N LYS A 154 1.51 -12.31 20.67
CA LYS A 154 0.13 -12.67 21.03
C LYS A 154 -0.43 -11.80 22.14
N THR A 155 0.39 -11.41 23.10
CA THR A 155 0.03 -10.59 24.25
C THR A 155 1.27 -9.87 24.78
N THR A 156 1.09 -8.85 25.60
CA THR A 156 2.19 -8.15 26.27
C THR A 156 1.92 -8.04 27.76
N ASP A 157 3.00 -7.98 28.51
CA ASP A 157 3.04 -7.70 29.94
C ASP A 157 4.32 -6.91 30.27
N LYS A 158 4.58 -6.69 31.55
CA LYS A 158 5.75 -5.93 32.04
C LYS A 158 7.08 -6.52 31.55
N GLY A 159 7.16 -7.83 31.30
CA GLY A 159 8.38 -8.50 30.83
C GLY A 159 8.81 -8.08 29.43
N TYR A 160 7.88 -7.59 28.60
CA TYR A 160 8.16 -7.14 27.24
C TYR A 160 8.69 -5.70 27.18
N LEU A 161 8.67 -4.94 28.28
CA LEU A 161 9.06 -3.51 28.28
C LEU A 161 10.42 -3.23 27.60
N PRO A 162 11.50 -4.01 27.84
CA PRO A 162 12.79 -3.76 27.17
C PRO A 162 12.74 -3.92 25.65
N ALA A 163 11.89 -4.81 25.13
CA ALA A 163 11.66 -4.96 23.70
C ALA A 163 10.77 -3.84 23.15
N ILE A 164 9.74 -3.44 23.90
CA ILE A 164 8.80 -2.37 23.52
C ILE A 164 9.54 -1.04 23.40
N GLU A 165 10.43 -0.71 24.34
CA GLU A 165 11.22 0.53 24.31
C GLU A 165 12.09 0.69 23.05
N LYS A 166 12.54 -0.44 22.48
CA LYS A 166 13.33 -0.45 21.23
C LYS A 166 12.46 -0.47 19.97
N SER A 167 11.17 -0.73 20.11
CA SER A 167 10.26 -0.94 18.99
C SER A 167 9.65 0.37 18.52
N SER A 168 9.52 0.54 17.21
CA SER A 168 8.85 1.69 16.59
C SER A 168 7.35 1.45 16.38
N ALA A 169 6.87 0.21 16.46
CA ALA A 169 5.44 -0.12 16.49
C ALA A 169 5.19 -1.48 17.18
N LEU A 170 3.95 -1.71 17.62
CA LEU A 170 3.52 -3.01 18.19
C LEU A 170 2.33 -3.59 17.42
N ILE A 171 2.37 -4.89 17.16
CA ILE A 171 1.27 -5.67 16.60
C ILE A 171 0.94 -6.79 17.59
N VAL A 172 -0.28 -6.78 18.13
CA VAL A 172 -0.69 -7.73 19.17
C VAL A 172 -1.97 -8.46 18.77
N GLU A 173 -1.94 -9.79 18.80
CA GLU A 173 -3.11 -10.60 18.41
C GLU A 173 -4.27 -10.47 19.38
N ASN A 174 -3.98 -10.48 20.69
CA ASN A 174 -5.00 -10.42 21.73
C ASN A 174 -4.97 -9.07 22.46
N GLY A 175 -6.16 -8.61 22.84
CA GLY A 175 -6.35 -7.35 23.55
C GLY A 175 -7.33 -6.43 22.84
N GLY A 176 -7.61 -5.30 23.48
CA GLY A 176 -8.41 -4.21 22.93
C GLY A 176 -7.80 -2.87 23.31
N LEU A 177 -8.55 -1.79 23.09
CA LEU A 177 -8.10 -0.41 23.32
C LEU A 177 -7.65 -0.11 24.76
N THR A 178 -8.01 -0.94 25.73
CA THR A 178 -7.63 -0.82 27.15
C THR A 178 -6.61 -1.88 27.60
N SER A 179 -6.07 -2.67 26.67
CA SER A 179 -5.06 -3.69 26.96
C SER A 179 -3.71 -3.07 27.35
N HIS A 180 -2.85 -3.89 27.95
CA HIS A 180 -1.48 -3.47 28.30
C HIS A 180 -0.74 -2.86 27.09
N ALA A 181 -0.81 -3.50 25.92
CA ALA A 181 -0.19 -3.00 24.69
C ALA A 181 -0.71 -1.62 24.28
N ALA A 182 -2.02 -1.41 24.33
CA ALA A 182 -2.64 -0.14 23.96
C ALA A 182 -2.25 0.99 24.92
N VAL A 183 -2.29 0.74 26.23
CA VAL A 183 -1.95 1.75 27.25
C VAL A 183 -0.47 2.12 27.19
N VAL A 184 0.41 1.12 27.08
CA VAL A 184 1.86 1.35 26.97
C VAL A 184 2.20 2.07 25.66
N GLY A 185 1.58 1.67 24.55
CA GLY A 185 1.74 2.34 23.25
C GLY A 185 1.43 3.83 23.32
N ILE A 186 0.28 4.21 23.87
CA ILE A 186 -0.09 5.63 24.06
C ILE A 186 0.93 6.34 24.95
N SER A 187 1.31 5.74 26.08
CA SER A 187 2.24 6.36 27.03
C SER A 187 3.64 6.59 26.46
N MET A 188 4.09 5.72 25.56
CA MET A 188 5.41 5.78 24.93
C MET A 188 5.39 6.49 23.57
N GLY A 189 4.21 6.87 23.06
CA GLY A 189 4.06 7.46 21.73
C GLY A 189 4.37 6.48 20.61
N ILE A 190 4.17 5.18 20.84
CA ILE A 190 4.45 4.12 19.87
C ILE A 190 3.11 3.66 19.26
N PRO A 191 2.94 3.66 17.92
CA PRO A 191 1.73 3.17 17.28
C PRO A 191 1.51 1.67 17.54
N VAL A 192 0.27 1.30 17.84
CA VAL A 192 -0.10 -0.09 18.17
C VAL A 192 -1.30 -0.54 17.37
N VAL A 193 -1.29 -1.79 16.91
CA VAL A 193 -2.46 -2.49 16.38
C VAL A 193 -2.75 -3.69 17.28
N VAL A 194 -3.86 -3.63 18.02
CA VAL A 194 -4.34 -4.70 18.90
C VAL A 194 -5.47 -5.50 18.24
N GLY A 195 -5.67 -6.75 18.65
CA GLY A 195 -6.71 -7.59 18.04
C GLY A 195 -6.36 -8.03 16.60
N ALA A 196 -5.08 -7.98 16.23
CA ALA A 196 -4.59 -8.40 14.92
C ALA A 196 -4.53 -9.93 14.84
N LYS A 197 -5.67 -10.56 14.58
CA LYS A 197 -5.81 -12.03 14.55
C LYS A 197 -4.76 -12.68 13.64
N ASP A 198 -4.14 -13.75 14.14
CA ASP A 198 -3.14 -14.57 13.44
C ASP A 198 -1.85 -13.84 13.01
N ALA A 199 -1.59 -12.63 13.54
CA ALA A 199 -0.41 -11.84 13.17
C ALA A 199 0.92 -12.58 13.34
N THR A 200 1.09 -13.38 14.41
CA THR A 200 2.31 -14.16 14.66
C THR A 200 2.53 -15.30 13.68
N SER A 201 1.47 -15.74 12.99
CA SER A 201 1.55 -16.82 11.97
C SER A 201 1.68 -16.27 10.55
N LEU A 202 1.05 -15.13 10.27
CA LEU A 202 1.04 -14.49 8.95
C LEU A 202 2.30 -13.65 8.69
N ILE A 203 2.87 -13.04 9.73
CA ILE A 203 4.04 -12.17 9.63
C ILE A 203 5.27 -12.98 10.04
N LYS A 204 6.33 -12.95 9.23
CA LYS A 204 7.60 -13.61 9.58
C LYS A 204 8.56 -12.59 10.19
N SER A 205 9.45 -13.06 11.07
CA SER A 205 10.50 -12.21 11.65
C SER A 205 11.50 -11.75 10.57
N GLY A 206 11.92 -10.50 10.62
CA GLY A 206 12.84 -9.86 9.67
C GLY A 206 12.18 -9.29 8.41
N GLU A 207 10.87 -9.46 8.25
CA GLU A 207 10.08 -8.93 7.16
C GLU A 207 9.86 -7.43 7.33
N VAL A 208 9.83 -6.67 6.23
CA VAL A 208 9.51 -5.24 6.28
C VAL A 208 8.00 -5.07 6.15
N VAL A 209 7.39 -4.41 7.13
CA VAL A 209 5.96 -4.11 7.14
C VAL A 209 5.72 -2.64 7.44
N THR A 210 4.56 -2.15 7.01
CA THR A 210 4.06 -0.82 7.34
C THR A 210 2.85 -0.97 8.25
N VAL A 211 2.90 -0.32 9.41
CA VAL A 211 1.83 -0.31 10.41
C VAL A 211 1.13 1.04 10.36
N ASP A 212 -0.15 1.04 10.01
CA ASP A 212 -1.03 2.21 10.05
C ASP A 212 -1.94 2.10 11.28
N SER A 213 -1.58 2.79 12.37
CA SER A 213 -2.36 2.75 13.61
C SER A 213 -3.65 3.56 13.52
N ARG A 214 -3.77 4.50 12.59
CA ARG A 214 -5.01 5.26 12.40
C ARG A 214 -6.12 4.39 11.83
N ARG A 215 -5.78 3.51 10.87
CA ARG A 215 -6.72 2.58 10.23
C ARG A 215 -6.73 1.20 10.89
N GLY A 216 -5.73 0.89 11.71
CA GLY A 216 -5.57 -0.43 12.33
C GLY A 216 -5.21 -1.51 11.32
N ILE A 217 -4.39 -1.17 10.31
CA ILE A 217 -4.03 -2.07 9.21
C ILE A 217 -2.52 -2.23 9.14
N VAL A 218 -2.07 -3.47 8.89
CA VAL A 218 -0.68 -3.78 8.63
C VAL A 218 -0.53 -4.23 7.18
N TYR A 219 0.37 -3.60 6.45
CA TYR A 219 0.68 -3.87 5.05
C TYR A 219 2.04 -4.53 4.90
N HIS A 220 2.17 -5.41 3.92
CA HIS A 220 3.47 -5.91 3.48
C HIS A 220 4.27 -4.82 2.76
N GLY A 221 5.58 -4.74 3.03
CA GLY A 221 6.48 -3.79 2.41
C GLY A 221 6.55 -2.42 3.12
N ALA A 222 7.32 -1.52 2.53
CA ALA A 222 7.54 -0.16 3.01
C ALA A 222 6.67 0.83 2.22
N SER A 223 5.76 1.54 2.89
CA SER A 223 4.94 2.59 2.28
C SER A 223 5.03 3.90 3.06
N ASN A 224 5.55 4.94 2.41
CA ASN A 224 5.71 6.27 3.00
C ASN A 224 4.47 7.17 2.84
N ALA A 225 3.33 6.62 2.40
CA ALA A 225 2.29 7.42 1.77
C ALA A 225 0.90 7.29 2.40
N LEU A 226 0.84 6.93 3.69
CA LEU A 226 -0.38 6.67 4.46
C LEU A 226 -0.55 7.60 5.66
#